data_AF-N8YHM0-F1
#
_entry.id   AF-N8YHM0-F1
#
_cell.length_a   1.000
_cell.length_b   1.000
_cell.length_c   1.000
_cell.angle_alpha   90.00
_cell.angle_beta   90.00
_cell.angle_gamma   90.00
#
_symmetry.space_group_name_H-M   'P 1'
#
loop_
_entity.id
_entity.type
_entity.pdbx_description
1 polymer ?
#
loop_
_entity_poly.entity_id
_entity_poly.type
_entity_poly.pdbx_seq_one_letter_code
_entity_poly.pdbx_strand_id
1 'polypeptide(L)'
;MNMLSNYASEAPTFQNLVVADEFVIQDSKVYFSLIVPNYSACYVSAVVEANQTTSSLAWNNTSDPQNDVDVDYDLLEVATWHRPIVEDYDDIFAAQGLQFALTNSQVYALNEMLKAHFEEEKVNELKRVQS
;
A
#
# COMPACT_ATOMS: atom_id res chain seq x y z
N MET A 1 1.95 38.67 21.69
CA MET A 1 1.50 37.26 21.62
C MET A 1 2.25 36.61 20.48
N ASN A 2 3.17 35.70 20.79
CA ASN A 2 3.84 34.91 19.76
C ASN A 2 2.95 33.73 19.41
N MET A 3 2.36 33.75 18.21
CA MET A 3 1.83 32.53 17.60
C MET A 3 3.03 31.78 17.02
N LEU A 4 3.70 30.99 17.86
CA LEU A 4 4.50 29.88 17.36
C LEU A 4 3.50 28.89 16.76
N SER A 5 3.27 29.03 15.46
CA SER A 5 2.58 28.04 14.64
C SER A 5 3.21 26.69 14.96
N ASN A 6 2.42 25.75 15.46
CA ASN A 6 2.77 24.33 15.46
C ASN A 6 2.82 23.88 13.99
N TYR A 7 3.85 24.31 13.25
CA TYR A 7 4.27 23.60 12.06
C TYR A 7 4.72 22.23 12.56
N ALA A 8 3.85 21.23 12.43
CA ALA A 8 4.30 19.86 12.39
C ALA A 8 5.38 19.83 11.31
N SER A 9 6.63 19.53 11.70
CA SER A 9 7.73 19.37 10.76
C SER A 9 7.24 18.52 9.61
N GLU A 10 7.21 19.05 8.38
CA GLU A 10 6.86 18.26 7.20
C GLU A 10 7.80 17.05 7.20
N ALA A 11 7.23 15.86 7.35
CA ALA A 11 8.02 14.63 7.27
C ALA A 11 8.71 14.62 5.90
N PRO A 12 9.97 14.16 5.81
CA PRO A 12 10.65 14.08 4.52
C PRO A 12 9.82 13.28 3.53
N THR A 13 9.93 13.58 2.25
CA THR A 13 9.19 12.89 1.19
C THR A 13 10.17 12.48 0.10
N PHE A 14 10.10 11.24 -0.37
CA PHE A 14 10.93 10.76 -1.47
C PHE A 14 10.24 11.00 -2.82
N GLN A 15 10.14 12.25 -3.24
CA GLN A 15 9.33 12.65 -4.41
C GLN A 15 9.78 12.02 -5.75
N ASN A 16 11.07 11.68 -5.88
CA ASN A 16 11.64 11.13 -7.10
C ASN A 16 11.61 9.59 -7.17
N LEU A 17 11.11 8.94 -6.13
CA LEU A 17 11.01 7.48 -6.07
C LEU A 17 9.58 7.02 -6.36
N VAL A 18 9.44 5.81 -6.88
CA VAL A 18 8.17 5.14 -7.15
C VAL A 18 8.05 3.87 -6.34
N VAL A 19 6.83 3.43 -6.06
CA VAL A 19 6.59 2.15 -5.38
C VAL A 19 7.08 1.02 -6.29
N ALA A 20 7.88 0.11 -5.74
CA ALA A 20 8.31 -1.10 -6.43
C ALA A 20 7.14 -2.09 -6.60
N ASP A 21 7.24 -3.00 -7.57
CA ASP A 21 6.17 -3.94 -7.91
C ASP A 21 5.97 -5.07 -6.89
N GLU A 22 6.73 -5.08 -5.80
CA GLU A 22 6.68 -6.11 -4.76
C GLU A 22 6.43 -5.50 -3.38
N PHE A 23 5.61 -6.20 -2.59
CA PHE A 23 5.37 -5.90 -1.19
C PHE A 23 5.13 -7.20 -0.42
N VAL A 24 5.21 -7.12 0.90
CA VAL A 24 4.91 -8.23 1.82
C VAL A 24 3.94 -7.73 2.89
N ILE A 25 2.91 -8.52 3.18
CA ILE A 25 1.97 -8.26 4.27
C ILE A 25 2.32 -9.16 5.47
N GLN A 26 2.39 -8.58 6.66
CA GLN A 26 2.42 -9.31 7.93
C GLN A 26 1.44 -8.65 8.89
N ASP A 27 0.35 -9.35 9.21
CA ASP A 27 -0.80 -8.79 9.93
C ASP A 27 -1.32 -7.50 9.25
N SER A 28 -1.35 -6.37 9.96
CA SER A 28 -1.73 -5.05 9.43
C SER A 28 -0.56 -4.28 8.80
N LYS A 29 0.65 -4.86 8.76
CA LYS A 29 1.86 -4.18 8.28
C LYS A 29 2.12 -4.51 6.81
N VAL A 30 2.33 -3.47 6.03
CA VAL A 30 2.73 -3.54 4.63
C VAL A 30 4.20 -3.14 4.54
N TYR A 31 5.03 -4.07 4.11
CA TYR A 31 6.45 -3.88 3.81
C TYR A 31 6.59 -3.65 2.31
N PHE A 32 7.16 -2.52 1.92
CA PHE A 32 7.28 -2.11 0.52
C PHE A 32 8.59 -1.37 0.31
N SER A 33 8.97 -1.18 -0.96
CA SER A 33 10.14 -0.40 -1.33
C SER A 33 9.76 0.76 -2.25
N LEU A 34 10.42 1.90 -2.06
CA LEU A 34 10.48 2.98 -3.02
C LEU A 34 11.79 2.89 -3.80
N ILE A 35 11.74 2.96 -5.12
CA ILE A 35 12.91 2.80 -6.00
C ILE A 35 13.04 3.98 -6.98
N VAL A 36 14.24 4.17 -7.52
CA VAL A 36 14.42 5.03 -8.70
C VAL A 36 13.76 4.35 -9.90
N PRO A 37 12.94 5.05 -10.71
CA PRO A 37 12.31 4.44 -11.88
C PRO A 37 13.33 3.76 -12.80
N ASN A 38 13.08 2.50 -13.14
CA ASN A 38 13.97 1.64 -13.94
C ASN A 38 15.36 1.37 -13.33
N TYR A 39 15.56 1.62 -12.04
CA TYR A 39 16.82 1.34 -11.35
C TYR A 39 16.58 0.93 -9.88
N SER A 40 16.31 -0.36 -9.68
CA SER A 40 15.96 -0.93 -8.37
C SER A 40 17.11 -1.01 -7.36
N ALA A 41 18.36 -0.81 -7.80
CA ALA A 41 19.52 -0.83 -6.92
C ALA A 41 19.57 0.37 -5.96
N CYS A 42 18.95 1.51 -6.31
CA CYS A 42 18.77 2.64 -5.39
C CYS A 42 17.37 2.60 -4.80
N TYR A 43 17.26 2.43 -3.48
CA TYR A 43 15.96 2.18 -2.85
C TYR A 43 15.87 2.68 -1.41
N VAL A 44 14.63 2.73 -0.93
CA VAL A 44 14.25 2.84 0.47
C VAL A 44 13.20 1.76 0.75
N SER A 45 13.53 0.78 1.57
CA SER A 45 12.58 -0.21 2.08
C SER A 45 11.94 0.31 3.35
N ALA A 46 10.63 0.14 3.48
CA ALA A 46 9.85 0.71 4.55
C ALA A 46 8.71 -0.21 4.98
N VAL A 47 8.25 0.04 6.20
CA VAL A 47 7.05 -0.60 6.77
C VAL A 47 6.02 0.46 7.12
N VAL A 48 4.75 0.19 6.83
CA VAL A 48 3.61 1.00 7.26
C VAL A 48 2.54 0.12 7.87
N GLU A 49 1.98 0.56 8.99
CA GLU A 49 0.76 -0.05 9.53
C GLU A 49 -0.45 0.55 8.79
N ALA A 50 -1.15 -0.29 8.03
CA ALA A 50 -2.28 0.09 7.20
C ALA A 50 -3.60 -0.03 7.95
N ASN A 51 -4.64 0.66 7.47
CA ASN A 51 -5.99 0.51 8.00
C ASN A 51 -6.65 -0.73 7.40
N GLN A 52 -7.40 -1.46 8.23
CA GLN A 52 -8.35 -2.45 7.73
C GLN A 52 -9.60 -1.74 7.23
N THR A 53 -10.04 -2.11 6.03
CA THR A 53 -11.27 -1.60 5.39
C THR A 53 -11.92 -2.73 4.60
N THR A 54 -13.02 -2.43 3.93
CA THR A 54 -13.81 -3.39 3.13
C THR A 54 -14.02 -2.86 1.72
N SER A 55 -14.01 -3.75 0.74
CA SER A 55 -14.45 -3.47 -0.63
C SER A 55 -15.32 -4.62 -1.13
N SER A 56 -15.86 -4.47 -2.33
CA SER A 56 -16.72 -5.46 -2.96
C SER A 56 -16.26 -5.74 -4.38
N LEU A 57 -16.43 -6.98 -4.82
CA LEU A 57 -16.25 -7.39 -6.21
C LEU A 57 -17.48 -8.14 -6.70
N ALA A 58 -17.81 -7.96 -7.98
CA ALA A 58 -18.86 -8.73 -8.63
C ALA A 58 -18.36 -10.16 -8.91
N TRP A 59 -19.08 -11.15 -8.40
CA TRP A 59 -18.75 -12.56 -8.57
C TRP A 59 -19.87 -13.32 -9.26
N ASN A 60 -19.51 -14.14 -10.24
CA ASN A 60 -20.44 -15.03 -10.93
C ASN A 60 -19.74 -16.34 -11.28
N ASN A 61 -20.34 -17.44 -10.82
CA ASN A 61 -19.86 -18.79 -11.08
C ASN A 61 -20.65 -19.51 -12.17
N THR A 62 -21.54 -18.80 -12.86
CA THR A 62 -22.35 -19.29 -13.96
C THR A 62 -22.03 -18.52 -15.25
N SER A 63 -22.61 -18.96 -16.36
CA SER A 63 -22.52 -18.24 -17.63
C SER A 63 -23.60 -17.15 -17.78
N ASP A 64 -24.53 -17.02 -16.83
CA ASP A 64 -25.62 -16.05 -16.89
C ASP A 64 -25.25 -14.78 -16.10
N PRO A 65 -25.00 -13.63 -16.75
CA PRO A 65 -24.64 -12.38 -16.08
C PRO A 65 -25.67 -11.87 -15.05
N GLN A 66 -26.90 -12.39 -15.07
CA GLN A 66 -27.92 -12.02 -14.06
C GLN A 66 -27.65 -12.63 -12.68
N ASN A 67 -26.70 -13.58 -12.58
CA ASN A 67 -26.30 -14.21 -11.34
C ASN A 67 -25.09 -13.53 -10.68
N ASP A 68 -24.64 -12.38 -11.19
CA ASP A 68 -23.61 -11.57 -10.54
C ASP A 68 -24.08 -11.20 -9.12
N VAL A 69 -23.28 -11.57 -8.12
CA VAL A 69 -23.48 -11.18 -6.73
C VAL A 69 -22.30 -10.34 -6.26
N ASP A 70 -22.59 -9.25 -5.57
CA ASP A 70 -21.56 -8.48 -4.90
C ASP A 70 -21.07 -9.26 -3.68
N VAL A 71 -19.75 -9.50 -3.65
CA VAL A 71 -19.09 -10.19 -2.55
C VAL A 71 -18.15 -9.21 -1.88
N ASP A 72 -18.42 -8.94 -0.60
CA ASP A 72 -17.57 -8.12 0.24
C ASP A 72 -16.30 -8.90 0.64
N TYR A 73 -15.19 -8.17 0.76
CA TYR A 73 -13.93 -8.68 1.26
C TYR A 73 -13.18 -7.59 2.06
N ASP A 74 -12.41 -8.05 3.04
CA ASP A 74 -11.52 -7.18 3.81
C ASP A 74 -10.24 -6.89 3.02
N LEU A 75 -9.73 -5.67 3.14
CA LEU A 75 -8.43 -5.30 2.58
C LEU A 75 -7.69 -4.32 3.50
N LEU A 76 -6.41 -4.10 3.18
CA LEU A 76 -5.59 -3.06 3.78
C LEU A 76 -5.53 -1.82 2.89
N GLU A 77 -5.62 -0.63 3.50
CA GLU A 77 -5.51 0.65 2.82
C GLU A 77 -4.51 1.58 3.53
N VAL A 78 -3.60 2.15 2.74
CA VAL A 78 -2.64 3.16 3.17
C VAL A 78 -3.17 4.55 2.82
N ALA A 79 -3.41 5.38 3.83
CA ALA A 79 -3.73 6.80 3.66
C ALA A 79 -2.48 7.71 3.62
N THR A 80 -2.62 8.90 3.04
CA THR A 80 -1.56 9.94 2.92
C THR A 80 -1.05 10.49 4.26
N TRP A 81 -1.82 10.33 5.34
CA TRP A 81 -1.42 10.75 6.67
C TRP A 81 -0.58 9.69 7.40
N HIS A 82 -0.48 8.45 6.89
CA HIS A 82 0.45 7.48 7.46
C HIS A 82 1.90 7.94 7.31
N ARG A 83 2.74 7.43 8.21
CA ARG A 83 4.17 7.72 8.25
C ARG A 83 4.94 6.41 8.24
N PRO A 84 5.24 5.84 7.05
CA PRO A 84 6.07 4.65 6.98
C PRO A 84 7.43 4.89 7.62
N ILE A 85 8.02 3.83 8.16
CA ILE A 85 9.32 3.82 8.82
C ILE A 85 10.32 3.14 7.89
N VAL A 86 11.46 3.77 7.66
CA VAL A 86 12.56 3.18 6.87
C VAL A 86 13.16 1.99 7.63
N GLU A 87 13.19 0.83 6.98
CA GLU A 87 13.82 -0.39 7.48
C GLU A 87 15.23 -0.58 6.90
N ASP A 88 15.42 -0.26 5.61
CA ASP A 88 16.70 -0.38 4.89
C ASP A 88 16.75 0.62 3.73
N TYR A 89 17.94 0.93 3.22
CA TYR A 89 18.14 1.83 2.09
C TYR A 89 19.51 1.65 1.44
N ASP A 90 19.59 1.92 0.14
CA ASP A 90 20.85 1.96 -0.60
C ASP A 90 20.86 3.12 -1.59
N ASP A 91 21.98 3.84 -1.65
CA ASP A 91 22.22 5.02 -2.50
C ASP A 91 21.12 6.12 -2.46
N ILE A 92 20.33 6.16 -1.38
CA ILE A 92 19.34 7.21 -1.08
C ILE A 92 19.72 7.91 0.23
N PHE A 93 19.50 9.22 0.29
CA PHE A 93 19.67 9.99 1.54
C PHE A 93 18.52 9.68 2.51
N ALA A 94 18.66 8.61 3.26
CA ALA A 94 17.74 8.14 4.28
C ALA A 94 18.53 7.67 5.52
N ALA A 95 17.80 7.31 6.58
CA ALA A 95 18.35 6.66 7.76
C ALA A 95 17.34 5.62 8.24
N GLN A 96 17.82 4.49 8.75
CA GLN A 96 16.95 3.50 9.37
C GLN A 96 16.19 4.11 10.54
N GLY A 97 14.90 3.79 10.66
CA GLY A 97 13.99 4.39 11.65
C GLY A 97 13.43 5.76 11.26
N LEU A 98 13.83 6.33 10.13
CA LEU A 98 13.29 7.59 9.64
C LEU A 98 11.81 7.43 9.26
N GLN A 99 10.95 8.29 9.81
CA GLN A 99 9.58 8.43 9.34
C GLN A 99 9.52 9.40 8.16
N PHE A 100 8.75 9.05 7.13
CA PHE A 100 8.56 9.87 5.94
C PHE A 100 7.08 9.96 5.54
N ALA A 101 6.75 10.90 4.66
CA ALA A 101 5.44 10.99 4.03
C ALA A 101 5.48 10.38 2.62
N LEU A 102 4.42 9.67 2.26
CA LEU A 102 4.21 9.21 0.89
C LEU A 102 3.58 10.33 0.05
N THR A 103 3.96 10.40 -1.23
CA THR A 103 3.24 11.23 -2.19
C THR A 103 1.88 10.62 -2.52
N ASN A 104 0.96 11.43 -3.06
CA ASN A 104 -0.33 10.91 -3.52
C ASN A 104 -0.19 9.81 -4.58
N SER A 105 0.81 9.91 -5.47
CA SER A 105 1.07 8.89 -6.48
C SER A 105 1.59 7.59 -5.88
N GLN A 106 2.44 7.67 -4.84
CA GLN A 106 2.92 6.49 -4.12
C GLN A 106 1.79 5.81 -3.34
N VAL A 107 0.94 6.59 -2.67
CA VAL A 107 -0.25 6.05 -1.98
C VAL A 107 -1.19 5.36 -2.96
N TYR A 108 -1.49 6.00 -4.09
CA TYR A 108 -2.34 5.42 -5.13
C TYR A 108 -1.76 4.10 -5.65
N ALA A 109 -0.48 4.08 -6.04
CA ALA A 109 0.15 2.87 -6.57
C ALA A 109 0.14 1.72 -5.56
N LEU A 110 0.50 1.98 -4.30
CA LEU A 110 0.51 0.95 -3.26
C LEU A 110 -0.90 0.41 -2.98
N ASN A 111 -1.92 1.25 -2.94
CA ASN A 111 -3.29 0.81 -2.69
C ASN A 111 -3.89 0.02 -3.87
N GLU A 112 -3.55 0.36 -5.13
CA GLU A 112 -3.97 -0.44 -6.28
C GLU A 112 -3.36 -1.85 -6.23
N MET A 113 -2.09 -1.95 -5.84
CA MET A 113 -1.41 -3.23 -5.67
C MET A 113 -2.01 -4.06 -4.51
N LEU A 114 -2.29 -3.43 -3.37
CA LEU A 114 -2.95 -4.08 -2.24
C LEU A 114 -4.34 -4.58 -2.64
N LYS A 115 -5.14 -3.74 -3.30
CA LYS A 115 -6.47 -4.11 -3.77
C LYS A 115 -6.42 -5.32 -4.71
N ALA A 116 -5.55 -5.29 -5.71
CA ALA A 116 -5.40 -6.41 -6.65
C ALA A 116 -5.05 -7.73 -5.95
N HIS A 117 -4.17 -7.67 -4.94
CA HIS A 117 -3.80 -8.84 -4.14
C HIS A 117 -4.99 -9.41 -3.34
N PHE A 118 -5.72 -8.57 -2.59
CA PHE A 118 -6.88 -9.02 -1.82
C PHE A 118 -8.03 -9.52 -2.72
N GLU A 119 -8.23 -8.91 -3.89
CA GLU A 119 -9.19 -9.42 -4.88
C GLU A 119 -8.80 -10.81 -5.40
N GLU A 120 -7.52 -11.01 -5.72
CA GLU A 120 -7.03 -12.32 -6.16
C GLU A 120 -7.20 -13.39 -5.06
N GLU A 121 -6.86 -13.07 -3.81
CA GLU A 121 -7.08 -13.96 -2.67
C GLU A 121 -8.56 -14.31 -2.52
N LYS A 122 -9.45 -13.31 -2.63
CA LYS A 122 -10.89 -13.52 -2.52
C LYS A 122 -11.42 -14.40 -3.65
N VAL A 123 -10.99 -14.14 -4.88
CA VAL A 123 -11.37 -14.96 -6.06
C VAL A 123 -10.89 -16.40 -5.89
N ASN A 124 -9.69 -16.61 -5.38
CA ASN A 124 -9.14 -17.94 -5.12
C ASN A 124 -9.90 -18.68 -4.01
N GLU A 125 -10.32 -17.99 -2.95
CA GLU A 125 -11.20 -18.52 -1.91
C GLU A 125 -12.54 -18.98 -2.51
N LEU A 126 -13.22 -18.11 -3.27
CA LEU A 126 -14.53 -18.40 -3.89
C LEU A 126 -14.48 -19.60 -4.84
N LYS A 127 -13.40 -19.74 -5.62
CA LYS A 127 -13.18 -20.91 -6.50
C LYS A 127 -13.01 -22.21 -5.73
N ARG A 128 -12.30 -22.19 -4.59
CA ARG A 128 -12.07 -23.38 -3.74
C ARG A 128 -13.34 -23.87 -3.06
N VAL A 129 -14.22 -22.95 -2.65
CA VAL A 129 -15.52 -23.30 -2.03
C VAL A 129 -16.44 -24.04 -3.00
N GLN A 130 -16.24 -23.88 -4.31
CA GLN A 130 -17.07 -24.50 -5.36
C GLN A 130 -16.51 -25.82 -5.89
N SER A 131 -15.30 -26.21 -5.48
CA SER A 131 -14.62 -27.45 -5.91
C SER A 131 -14.93 -28.61 -4.96
#